data_AF-A0A6J6NVB9-F1
#
_entry.id   AF-A0A6J6NVB9-F1
#
_cell.length_a   1.000
_cell.length_b   1.000
_cell.length_c   1.000
_cell.angle_alpha   90.00
_cell.angle_beta   90.00
_cell.angle_gamma   90.00
#
_symmetry.space_group_name_H-M   'P 1'
#
loop_
_entity.id
_entity.type
_entity.pdbx_description
1 polymer ?
#
loop_
_entity_poly.entity_id
_entity_poly.type
_entity_poly.pdbx_seq_one_letter_code
_entity_poly.pdbx_strand_id
1 'polypeptide(L)'
;MELYGTGVRVNTVEPRAAVLSEGAAALVGDRLRPDQIESMEAMVEGTLFLCDCGPDITGRITVSLDNIEEFGLDIHNLDGTPIS
;
A
#
# COMPACT_ATOMS: atom_id res chain seq x y z
N MET A 1 3.28 6.45 21.97
CA MET A 1 2.21 6.80 21.02
C MET A 1 0.93 7.03 21.81
N GLU A 2 0.24 8.15 21.65
CA GLU A 2 -0.89 8.54 22.52
C GLU A 2 -2.04 7.52 22.52
N LEU A 3 -2.26 6.83 21.40
CA LEU A 3 -3.36 5.87 21.23
C LEU A 3 -2.97 4.40 21.45
N TYR A 4 -1.72 4.11 21.85
CA TYR A 4 -1.28 2.72 22.06
C TYR A 4 -2.11 2.03 23.15
N GLY A 5 -2.53 0.79 22.90
CA GLY A 5 -3.37 0.01 23.83
C GLY A 5 -4.87 0.39 23.84
N THR A 6 -5.29 1.41 23.10
CA THR A 6 -6.71 1.83 23.01
C THR A 6 -7.51 1.04 21.96
N GLY A 7 -6.82 0.27 21.13
CA GLY A 7 -7.39 -0.42 19.96
C GLY A 7 -7.25 0.36 18.64
N VAL A 8 -6.89 1.64 18.67
CA VAL A 8 -6.61 2.43 17.46
C VAL A 8 -5.16 2.23 17.01
N ARG A 9 -4.96 1.83 15.75
CA ARG A 9 -3.65 1.81 15.09
C ARG A 9 -3.50 3.05 14.23
N VAL A 10 -2.34 3.69 14.29
CA VAL A 10 -2.01 4.84 13.45
C VAL A 10 -0.71 4.55 12.74
N ASN A 11 -0.71 4.53 11.41
CA ASN A 11 0.48 4.29 10.59
C ASN A 11 0.47 5.24 9.38
N THR A 12 1.63 5.49 8.79
CA THR A 12 1.72 6.13 7.47
C THR A 12 2.22 5.11 6.46
N VAL A 13 1.65 5.15 5.25
CA VAL A 13 2.10 4.33 4.12
C VAL A 13 2.38 5.22 2.92
N GLU A 14 3.50 4.97 2.25
CA GLU A 14 3.86 5.57 0.98
C GLU A 14 4.11 4.48 -0.08
N PRO A 15 3.95 4.77 -1.37
CA PRO A 15 4.38 3.86 -2.41
C PRO A 15 5.90 3.88 -2.57
N ARG A 16 6.49 2.78 -3.04
CA ARG A 16 7.92 2.72 -3.37
C ARG A 16 8.23 3.47 -4.66
N ALA A 17 7.30 3.43 -5.61
CA ALA A 17 7.40 4.09 -6.90
C ALA A 17 6.14 4.92 -7.21
N ALA A 18 6.09 5.56 -8.37
CA ALA A 18 4.90 6.31 -8.75
C ALA A 18 3.72 5.33 -8.93
N VAL A 19 2.57 5.62 -8.33
CA VAL A 19 1.35 4.83 -8.57
C VAL A 19 0.48 5.61 -9.55
N LEU A 20 0.20 5.00 -10.70
CA LEU A 20 -0.58 5.64 -11.74
C LEU A 20 -2.08 5.58 -11.42
N SER A 21 -2.52 6.47 -10.53
CA SER A 21 -3.95 6.73 -10.33
C SER A 21 -4.56 7.44 -11.55
N GLU A 22 -5.89 7.46 -11.67
CA GLU A 22 -6.61 8.22 -12.70
C GLU A 22 -6.13 9.69 -12.76
N GLY A 23 -5.99 10.33 -11.59
CA GLY A 23 -5.51 11.71 -11.50
C GLY A 23 -4.04 11.87 -11.90
N ALA A 24 -3.18 10.90 -11.56
CA ALA A 24 -1.78 10.91 -11.98
C ALA A 24 -1.63 10.71 -13.49
N ALA A 25 -2.43 9.81 -14.09
CA ALA A 25 -2.46 9.60 -15.54
C ALA A 25 -2.86 10.90 -16.28
N ALA A 26 -3.85 11.63 -15.78
CA ALA A 26 -4.30 12.89 -16.37
C ALA A 26 -3.22 13.99 -16.36
N LEU A 27 -2.30 13.97 -15.39
CA LEU A 27 -1.27 15.00 -15.22
C LEU A 27 0.08 14.62 -15.86
N VAL A 28 0.44 13.35 -15.82
CA VAL A 28 1.80 12.87 -16.16
C VAL A 28 1.82 12.18 -17.53
N GLY A 29 0.67 11.70 -18.02
CA GLY A 29 0.55 11.02 -19.32
C GLY A 29 1.55 9.87 -19.48
N ASP A 30 2.12 9.74 -20.67
CA ASP A 30 3.06 8.66 -21.02
C ASP A 30 4.52 8.91 -20.57
N ARG A 31 4.76 9.86 -19.65
CA ARG A 31 6.12 10.24 -19.22
C ARG A 31 6.78 9.22 -18.29
N LEU A 32 5.99 8.34 -17.69
CA LEU A 32 6.47 7.29 -16.80
C LEU A 32 6.57 5.98 -17.57
N ARG A 33 7.74 5.33 -17.50
CA ARG A 33 7.88 3.98 -18.04
C ARG A 33 7.25 2.96 -17.09
N PRO A 34 6.80 1.79 -17.57
CA PRO A 34 6.18 0.76 -16.73
C PRO A 34 7.05 0.30 -15.56
N ASP A 35 8.38 0.25 -15.72
CA ASP A 35 9.34 -0.09 -14.66
C ASP A 35 9.44 0.95 -13.54
N GLN A 36 8.86 2.14 -13.74
CA GLN A 36 8.84 3.24 -12.78
C GLN A 36 7.49 3.35 -12.05
N ILE A 37 6.56 2.41 -12.33
CA ILE A 37 5.20 2.44 -11.83
C ILE A 37 4.98 1.25 -10.89
N GLU A 38 4.51 1.54 -9.69
CA GLU A 38 3.93 0.55 -8.79
C GLU A 38 2.45 0.37 -9.14
N SER A 39 1.95 -0.87 -9.12
CA SER A 39 0.54 -1.13 -9.40
C SER A 39 -0.36 -0.58 -8.28
N MET A 40 -1.59 -0.19 -8.63
CA MET A 40 -2.56 0.26 -7.64
C MET A 40 -2.90 -0.87 -6.66
N GLU A 41 -2.99 -2.09 -7.18
CA GLU A 41 -3.23 -3.32 -6.45
C GLU A 41 -2.20 -3.52 -5.34
N ALA A 42 -0.91 -3.35 -5.63
CA ALA A 42 0.15 -3.49 -4.63
C ALA A 42 0.06 -2.40 -3.55
N MET A 43 -0.24 -1.15 -3.94
CA MET A 43 -0.46 -0.08 -2.96
C MET A 43 -1.63 -0.38 -2.03
N VAL A 44 -2.73 -0.88 -2.59
CA VAL A 44 -3.95 -1.21 -1.86
C VAL A 44 -3.68 -2.34 -0.88
N GLU A 45 -3.00 -3.41 -1.29
CA GLU A 45 -2.72 -4.56 -0.42
C GLU A 45 -1.82 -4.21 0.76
N GLY A 46 -0.71 -3.51 0.50
CA GLY A 46 0.18 -3.02 1.56
C GLY A 46 -0.51 -2.07 2.53
N THR A 47 -1.57 -1.37 2.08
CA THR A 47 -2.39 -0.49 2.93
C THR A 47 -3.45 -1.27 3.71
N LEU A 48 -4.15 -2.21 3.07
CA LEU A 48 -5.21 -3.01 3.69
C LEU A 48 -4.68 -3.85 4.85
N PHE A 49 -3.46 -4.36 4.74
CA PHE A 49 -2.79 -5.02 5.87
C PHE A 49 -2.76 -4.13 7.12
N LEU A 50 -2.44 -2.83 6.98
CA LEU A 50 -2.39 -1.91 8.12
C LEU A 50 -3.78 -1.66 8.74
N CYS A 51 -4.86 -1.91 7.99
CA CYS A 51 -6.22 -1.81 8.50
C CYS A 51 -6.63 -2.99 9.41
N ASP A 52 -6.06 -4.18 9.19
CA ASP A 52 -6.40 -5.41 9.96
C ASP A 52 -5.22 -5.98 10.78
N CYS A 53 -4.12 -5.23 10.88
CA CYS A 53 -2.92 -5.68 11.56
C CYS A 53 -3.08 -5.87 13.08
N GLY A 54 -2.14 -6.63 13.65
CA GLY A 54 -2.02 -6.83 15.09
C GLY A 54 -1.83 -5.51 15.88
N PRO A 55 -2.15 -5.50 17.18
CA PRO A 55 -2.16 -4.27 17.99
C PRO A 55 -0.79 -3.58 18.11
N ASP A 56 0.30 -4.31 17.92
CA ASP A 56 1.67 -3.78 18.01
C ASP A 56 2.16 -3.14 16.69
N ILE A 57 1.42 -3.29 15.60
CA ILE A 57 1.72 -2.65 14.31
C ILE A 57 1.09 -1.25 14.30
N THR A 58 1.70 -0.33 15.05
CA THR A 58 1.27 1.08 15.13
C THR A 58 2.48 2.00 15.29
N GLY A 59 2.39 3.22 14.75
CA GLY A 59 3.46 4.22 14.77
C GLY A 59 4.57 3.97 13.77
N ARG A 60 4.30 3.17 12.74
CA ARG A 60 5.25 2.89 11.67
C ARG A 60 5.10 3.90 10.54
N ILE A 61 6.24 4.20 9.94
CA ILE A 61 6.34 4.76 8.58
C ILE A 61 6.71 3.59 7.69
N THR A 62 5.86 3.26 6.74
CA THR A 62 6.00 2.06 5.92
C THR A 62 5.93 2.38 4.44
N VAL A 63 6.49 1.49 3.63
CA VAL A 63 6.31 1.46 2.18
C VAL A 63 5.42 0.26 1.84
N SER A 64 4.46 0.44 0.95
CA SER A 64 3.49 -0.60 0.55
C SER A 64 4.13 -1.93 0.14
N LEU A 65 5.13 -1.88 -0.74
CA LEU A 65 5.84 -3.09 -1.22
C LEU A 65 6.64 -3.76 -0.10
N ASP A 66 7.22 -2.99 0.83
CA ASP A 66 7.89 -3.55 2.00
C ASP A 66 6.90 -4.29 2.90
N ASN A 67 5.67 -3.78 3.08
CA ASN A 67 4.64 -4.49 3.83
C ASN A 67 4.27 -5.82 3.17
N ILE A 68 4.12 -5.85 1.84
CA ILE A 68 3.82 -7.08 1.09
C ILE A 68 4.93 -8.11 1.30
N GLU A 69 6.19 -7.70 1.17
CA GLU A 69 7.36 -8.56 1.35
C GLU A 69 7.51 -9.03 2.81
N GLU A 70 7.39 -8.13 3.80
CA GLU A 70 7.56 -8.41 5.23
C GLU A 70 6.50 -9.39 5.75
N PHE A 71 5.25 -9.24 5.30
CA PHE A 71 4.12 -10.00 5.82
C PHE A 71 3.65 -11.13 4.89
N GLY A 72 4.31 -11.33 3.75
CA GLY A 72 4.02 -12.42 2.81
C GLY A 72 2.61 -12.31 2.23
N LEU A 73 2.21 -11.11 1.80
CA LEU A 73 0.88 -10.84 1.28
C LEU A 73 0.76 -11.24 -0.20
N ASP A 74 -0.38 -11.81 -0.56
CA ASP A 74 -0.74 -12.02 -1.96
C ASP A 74 -1.37 -10.74 -2.52
N ILE A 75 -1.00 -10.39 -3.77
CA ILE A 75 -1.60 -9.25 -4.44
C ILE A 75 -2.85 -9.69 -5.19
N HIS A 76 -3.98 -9.03 -4.93
CA HIS A 76 -5.24 -9.24 -5.64
C HIS A 76 -5.56 -8.10 -6.61
N ASN A 77 -6.43 -8.35 -7.58
CA ASN A 77 -7.09 -7.31 -8.35
C ASN A 77 -7.92 -6.40 -7.43
N LEU A 78 -8.25 -5.20 -7.89
CA LEU A 78 -9.03 -4.23 -7.10
C LEU A 78 -10.47 -4.68 -6.78
N ASP A 79 -10.96 -5.75 -7.41
CA ASP A 79 -12.23 -6.40 -7.07
C ASP A 79 -12.09 -7.54 -6.04
N GLY A 80 -10.87 -7.79 -5.55
CA GLY A 80 -10.53 -8.83 -4.58
C GLY A 80 -10.28 -10.22 -5.19
N THR A 81 -10.30 -10.36 -6.52
CA THR A 81 -9.96 -11.64 -7.18
C THR A 81 -8.44 -11.81 -7.32
N PRO A 82 -7.90 -13.05 -7.36
CA PRO A 82 -6.46 -13.26 -7.57
C PRO A 82 -5.95 -12.69 -8.89
N ILE A 83 -4.71 -12.16 -8.92
CA ILE A 83 -4.03 -11.83 -10.17
C ILE A 83 -3.81 -13.11 -10.98
N SER A 84 -4.24 -13.11 -12.25
CA SER A 84 -4.10 -14.24 -13.20
C SER A 84 -2.76 -14.25 -13.94
#